data_AF-A0A0J9SCY1-F1
#
_entry.id   AF-A0A0J9SCY1-F1
#
_cell.length_a   1.000
_cell.length_b   1.000
_cell.length_c   1.000
_cell.angle_alpha   90.00
_cell.angle_beta   90.00
_cell.angle_gamma   90.00
#
_symmetry.space_group_name_H-M   'P 1'
#
loop_
_entity.id
_entity.type
_entity.pdbx_description
1 polymer ?
#
loop_
_entity_poly.entity_id
_entity_poly.type
_entity_poly.pdbx_seq_one_letter_code
_entity_poly.pdbx_strand_id
1 'polypeptide(L)'
;MSQIYDMLGINIDKIKNKKKQKEKKSKQELNFLKENDNLFSLPTSSKTINFSNKNVSIWRLVSFRNKCRKDDLILKKWKKIGYKNDKNDKGDRGDKGDRANRADRNAFDEDKVEDDYSFERFNKKINIIKYTDEFYEKEIKNMNPKWTKEETDYLFKLCEKYECHFVIVHDVYDEKYKRSIEEIKDRFYSVSKKVIEDLYDQKIKLEEAKKVKNSSDILKLKEAKAKHPLVKFTYNIEADIERKNLIHKTYTVSKKDVMLEEMTMENIKKFENKIKQELKKASDMKKLKKKFELTTEEIIPINKLPEDDKEEKNIYSARYFFQKLKIDISYFDKVDTYLKDNEIDKPTIYTENICFLYGILRTDVAILLNLRKKIEKLKQEREFWKSQLMSLEEEQLKKKNKA
;
A
#
# COMPACT_ATOMS: atom_id res chain seq x y z
N MET A 1 66.33 -25.07 27.04
CA MET A 1 65.33 -24.01 26.76
C MET A 1 65.40 -22.86 27.77
N SER A 2 65.45 -23.07 29.09
CA SER A 2 65.45 -21.97 30.08
C SER A 2 66.66 -21.01 30.00
N GLN A 3 67.88 -21.53 29.76
CA GLN A 3 69.08 -20.68 29.67
C GLN A 3 69.12 -19.74 28.46
N ILE A 4 68.39 -20.04 27.38
CA ILE A 4 68.37 -19.20 26.16
C ILE A 4 67.49 -17.96 26.38
N TYR A 5 66.40 -18.09 27.15
CA TYR A 5 65.50 -16.98 27.43
C TYR A 5 66.10 -15.95 28.40
N ASP A 6 66.94 -16.38 29.35
CA ASP A 6 67.64 -15.49 30.27
C ASP A 6 68.74 -14.68 29.56
N MET A 7 69.47 -15.26 28.60
CA MET A 7 70.49 -14.51 27.83
C MET A 7 69.89 -13.43 26.92
N LEU A 8 68.63 -13.56 26.52
CA LEU A 8 67.91 -12.57 25.71
C LEU A 8 67.12 -11.56 26.55
N GLY A 9 67.20 -11.62 27.89
CA GLY A 9 66.45 -10.74 28.80
C GLY A 9 64.92 -10.96 28.76
N ILE A 10 64.47 -12.08 28.19
CA ILE A 10 63.05 -12.37 27.98
C ILE A 10 62.51 -13.14 29.18
N ASN A 11 61.96 -12.41 30.15
CA ASN A 11 61.33 -13.00 31.31
C ASN A 11 59.98 -13.66 30.93
N ILE A 12 59.96 -14.99 30.90
CA ILE A 12 58.83 -15.82 30.49
C ILE A 12 57.59 -15.60 31.38
N ASP A 13 57.79 -15.28 32.67
CA ASP A 13 56.69 -15.06 33.60
C ASP A 13 56.00 -13.70 33.35
N LYS A 14 56.75 -12.69 32.90
CA LYS A 14 56.17 -11.44 32.41
C LYS A 14 55.31 -11.66 31.16
N ILE A 15 55.69 -12.57 30.27
CA ILE A 15 54.91 -12.92 29.07
C ILE A 15 53.63 -13.68 29.46
N LYS A 16 53.73 -14.67 30.36
CA LYS A 16 52.57 -15.41 30.87
C LYS A 16 51.58 -14.47 31.59
N ASN A 17 52.09 -13.53 32.38
CA ASN A 17 51.25 -12.53 33.06
C ASN A 17 50.62 -11.53 32.08
N LYS A 18 51.34 -11.05 31.07
CA LYS A 18 50.76 -10.22 29.99
C LYS A 18 49.68 -10.98 29.21
N LYS A 19 49.88 -12.29 28.95
CA LYS A 19 48.88 -13.12 28.26
C LYS A 19 47.63 -13.34 29.12
N LYS A 20 47.79 -13.60 30.42
CA LYS A 20 46.67 -13.67 31.39
C LYS A 20 45.94 -12.33 31.53
N GLN A 21 46.65 -11.20 31.51
CA GLN A 21 46.03 -9.87 31.54
C GLN A 21 45.27 -9.56 30.24
N LYS A 22 45.82 -9.92 29.07
CA LYS A 22 45.10 -9.83 27.78
C LYS A 22 43.85 -10.70 27.76
N GLU A 23 43.90 -11.93 28.27
CA GLU A 23 42.71 -12.80 28.39
C GLU A 23 41.68 -12.25 29.39
N LYS A 24 42.12 -11.59 30.47
CA LYS A 24 41.19 -10.93 31.41
C LYS A 24 40.51 -9.71 30.78
N LYS A 25 41.26 -8.89 30.03
CA LYS A 25 40.70 -7.77 29.26
C LYS A 25 39.72 -8.24 28.18
N SER A 26 40.09 -9.25 27.39
CA SER A 26 39.19 -9.78 26.36
C SER A 26 37.93 -10.41 26.96
N LYS A 27 38.01 -11.07 28.12
CA LYS A 27 36.83 -11.56 28.85
C LYS A 27 35.94 -10.45 29.40
N GLN A 28 36.52 -9.32 29.85
CA GLN A 28 35.74 -8.14 30.25
C GLN A 28 35.08 -7.46 29.04
N GLU A 29 35.78 -7.32 27.92
CA GLU A 29 35.25 -6.76 26.67
C GLU A 29 34.15 -7.66 26.07
N LEU A 30 34.28 -8.99 26.19
CA LEU A 30 33.24 -9.95 25.80
C LEU A 30 32.00 -9.94 26.71
N ASN A 31 32.13 -9.51 27.97
CA ASN A 31 30.97 -9.32 28.84
C ASN A 31 30.16 -8.09 28.46
N PHE A 32 30.78 -7.07 27.83
CA PHE A 32 30.07 -5.91 27.29
C PHE A 32 29.13 -6.30 26.13
N LEU A 33 29.52 -7.30 25.34
CA LEU A 33 28.72 -7.88 24.25
C LEU A 33 27.58 -8.80 24.70
N LYS A 34 27.52 -9.18 25.99
CA LYS A 34 26.48 -10.11 26.48
C LYS A 34 25.14 -9.43 26.77
N GLU A 35 25.12 -8.12 27.02
CA GLU A 35 23.90 -7.47 27.51
C GLU A 35 23.10 -6.74 26.42
N ASN A 36 23.65 -6.41 25.24
CA ASN A 36 22.97 -5.42 24.37
C ASN A 36 22.99 -5.61 22.85
N ASP A 37 23.20 -6.81 22.27
CA ASP A 37 23.22 -6.94 20.80
C ASP A 37 22.36 -8.11 20.27
N ASN A 38 21.04 -7.91 20.26
CA ASN A 38 20.12 -8.64 19.37
C ASN A 38 19.84 -7.82 18.09
N LEU A 39 20.89 -7.42 17.37
CA LEU A 39 20.77 -6.81 16.03
C LEU A 39 20.96 -7.82 14.89
N PHE A 40 21.35 -9.05 15.20
CA PHE A 40 21.29 -10.21 14.32
C PHE A 40 20.85 -11.43 15.14
N SER A 41 19.78 -12.10 14.73
CA SER A 41 19.37 -13.39 15.28
C SER A 41 20.31 -14.51 14.82
N LEU A 42 21.59 -14.40 15.14
CA LEU A 42 22.38 -15.62 15.29
C LEU A 42 21.82 -16.32 16.52
N PRO A 43 21.40 -17.59 16.43
CA PRO A 43 20.90 -18.30 17.60
C PRO A 43 22.04 -18.46 18.60
N THR A 44 22.14 -17.52 19.53
CA THR A 44 23.05 -17.53 20.68
C THR A 44 22.51 -18.41 21.81
N SER A 45 21.71 -19.42 21.47
CA SER A 45 21.48 -20.57 22.34
C SER A 45 22.80 -21.30 22.47
N SER A 46 23.64 -20.81 23.37
CA SER A 46 24.84 -21.48 23.87
C SER A 46 24.36 -22.70 24.65
N LYS A 47 23.84 -23.71 23.94
CA LYS A 47 23.75 -25.05 24.49
C LYS A 47 25.19 -25.38 24.87
N THR A 48 25.43 -25.60 26.15
CA THR A 48 26.67 -26.19 26.64
C THR A 48 26.93 -27.42 25.78
N ILE A 49 27.87 -27.32 24.85
CA ILE A 49 28.20 -28.43 23.95
C ILE A 49 28.92 -29.45 24.84
N ASN A 50 28.18 -30.45 25.31
CA ASN A 50 28.78 -31.63 25.92
C ASN A 50 29.71 -32.27 24.87
N PHE A 51 31.02 -32.17 25.10
CA PHE A 51 32.05 -32.79 24.27
C PHE A 51 32.01 -34.33 24.27
N SER A 52 31.09 -34.94 25.03
CA SER A 52 30.86 -36.39 25.08
C SER A 52 29.93 -36.92 23.98
N ASN A 53 29.49 -36.09 23.03
CA ASN A 53 28.66 -36.54 21.92
C ASN A 53 29.40 -37.56 21.04
N LYS A 54 28.97 -38.83 21.14
CA LYS A 54 29.50 -40.00 20.43
C LYS A 54 29.44 -39.91 18.90
N ASN A 55 28.73 -38.93 18.33
CA ASN A 55 28.53 -38.80 16.88
C ASN A 55 29.23 -37.55 16.33
N VAL A 56 30.55 -37.44 16.51
CA VAL A 56 31.33 -36.38 15.86
C VAL A 56 31.43 -36.67 14.37
N SER A 57 30.87 -35.78 13.55
CA SER A 57 30.96 -35.86 12.08
C SER A 57 32.41 -35.71 11.64
N ILE A 58 32.88 -36.62 10.79
CA ILE A 58 34.19 -36.52 10.14
C ILE A 58 34.00 -35.71 8.86
N TRP A 59 34.78 -34.64 8.76
CA TRP A 59 34.83 -33.77 7.61
C TRP A 59 36.20 -33.89 6.95
N ARG A 60 36.24 -33.95 5.62
CA ARG A 60 37.48 -33.88 4.84
C ARG A 60 37.35 -32.83 3.76
N LEU A 61 38.48 -32.24 3.40
CA LEU A 61 38.61 -31.32 2.30
C LEU A 61 38.70 -32.13 1.00
N VAL A 62 37.72 -31.99 0.11
CA VAL A 62 37.62 -32.72 -1.16
C VAL A 62 37.77 -31.74 -2.32
N SER A 63 38.61 -32.10 -3.29
CA SER A 63 38.79 -31.35 -4.53
C SER A 63 37.59 -31.59 -5.46
N PHE A 64 37.04 -30.54 -6.05
CA PHE A 64 35.89 -30.62 -6.94
C PHE A 64 35.99 -29.59 -8.05
N ARG A 65 35.39 -29.89 -9.21
CA ARG A 65 35.26 -28.92 -10.30
C ARG A 65 33.89 -28.26 -10.22
N ASN A 66 33.86 -26.93 -10.24
CA ASN A 66 32.60 -26.20 -10.23
C ASN A 66 32.09 -26.01 -11.67
N LYS A 67 31.14 -26.86 -12.09
CA LYS A 67 30.54 -26.79 -13.42
C LYS A 67 29.84 -25.45 -13.74
N CYS A 68 29.56 -24.62 -12.73
CA CYS A 68 28.99 -23.29 -12.94
C CYS A 68 29.99 -22.29 -13.53
N ARG A 69 31.29 -22.57 -13.40
CA ARG A 69 32.35 -21.71 -13.93
C ARG A 69 32.69 -22.13 -15.36
N LYS A 70 33.18 -21.17 -16.15
CA LYS A 70 33.68 -21.42 -17.51
C LYS A 70 35.17 -21.82 -17.52
N ASP A 71 35.85 -21.69 -16.38
CA ASP A 71 37.24 -22.08 -16.21
C ASP A 71 37.34 -23.49 -15.61
N ASP A 72 38.47 -24.15 -15.86
CA ASP A 72 38.74 -25.51 -15.38
C ASP A 72 39.33 -25.51 -13.96
N LEU A 73 38.93 -24.51 -13.16
CA LEU A 73 39.47 -24.29 -11.83
C LEU A 73 38.98 -25.37 -10.86
N ILE A 74 39.93 -26.05 -10.24
CA ILE A 74 39.68 -27.08 -9.23
C ILE A 74 39.64 -26.39 -7.85
N LEU A 75 38.49 -26.46 -7.19
CA LEU A 75 38.26 -25.89 -5.87
C LEU A 75 38.21 -26.98 -4.81
N LYS A 76 38.32 -26.59 -3.54
CA LYS A 76 38.28 -27.51 -2.40
C LYS A 76 37.09 -27.18 -1.50
N LYS A 77 36.29 -28.19 -1.12
CA LYS A 77 35.13 -28.04 -0.21
C LYS A 77 35.20 -29.04 0.94
N TRP A 78 34.64 -28.68 2.09
CA TRP A 78 34.45 -29.62 3.18
C TRP A 78 33.26 -30.54 2.85
N LYS A 79 33.51 -31.86 2.81
CA LYS A 79 32.49 -32.90 2.64
C LYS A 79 32.44 -33.75 3.90
N LYS A 80 31.23 -34.02 4.39
CA LYS A 80 30.99 -34.93 5.50
C LYS A 80 31.07 -36.37 4.99
N ILE A 81 32.00 -37.15 5.52
CA ILE A 81 32.26 -38.53 5.08
C ILE A 81 31.52 -39.56 5.96
N GLY A 82 31.30 -39.24 7.23
CA GLY A 82 30.62 -40.16 8.18
C GLY A 82 30.75 -39.68 9.63
N TYR A 83 30.57 -40.58 10.59
CA TYR A 83 30.78 -40.29 12.02
C TYR A 83 31.95 -41.10 12.59
N LYS A 84 32.66 -40.55 13.60
CA LYS A 84 33.81 -41.22 14.24
C LYS A 84 33.53 -42.62 14.80
N ASN A 85 32.26 -42.95 15.06
CA ASN A 85 31.83 -44.21 15.65
C ASN A 85 31.23 -45.20 14.63
N ASP A 86 31.28 -44.91 13.32
CA ASP A 86 31.05 -45.94 12.29
C ASP A 86 32.25 -46.90 12.23
N LYS A 87 32.47 -47.63 13.33
CA LYS A 87 33.25 -48.85 13.33
C LYS A 87 32.26 -50.00 13.40
N ASN A 88 32.12 -50.68 12.27
CA ASN A 88 31.35 -51.91 12.04
C ASN A 88 29.84 -51.73 11.90
N ASP A 89 29.41 -51.50 10.66
CA ASP A 89 28.18 -52.14 10.19
C ASP A 89 28.50 -53.65 9.99
N LYS A 90 28.46 -54.40 11.09
CA LYS A 90 28.39 -55.86 11.07
C LYS A 90 26.97 -56.26 11.44
N GLY A 91 26.19 -56.67 10.44
CA GLY A 91 24.92 -57.39 10.55
C GLY A 91 23.83 -56.71 9.70
N ASP A 92 23.12 -57.37 8.78
CA ASP A 92 22.66 -58.76 8.81
C ASP A 92 22.48 -59.36 7.39
N ARG A 93 22.86 -60.64 7.28
CA ARG A 93 22.51 -61.69 6.31
C ARG A 93 22.48 -61.42 4.79
N GLY A 94 23.44 -62.05 4.10
CA GLY A 94 23.22 -62.60 2.75
C GLY A 94 24.47 -62.65 1.88
N ASP A 95 25.09 -63.82 1.83
CA ASP A 95 25.93 -64.33 0.74
C ASP A 95 27.47 -64.31 0.88
N LYS A 96 28.03 -65.52 0.74
CA LYS A 96 29.44 -65.87 0.85
C LYS A 96 30.05 -65.81 -0.56
N GLY A 97 30.63 -64.68 -0.91
CA GLY A 97 31.48 -64.51 -2.09
C GLY A 97 32.58 -63.49 -1.83
N ASP A 98 33.83 -63.92 -2.03
CA ASP A 98 35.06 -63.13 -2.21
C ASP A 98 35.54 -62.20 -1.07
N ARG A 99 36.41 -62.78 -0.23
CA ARG A 99 37.16 -62.12 0.85
C ARG A 99 38.47 -61.44 0.41
N ALA A 100 38.72 -61.27 -0.89
CA ALA A 100 39.97 -60.67 -1.39
C ALA A 100 39.85 -59.19 -1.83
N ASN A 101 38.64 -58.65 -2.03
CA ASN A 101 38.42 -57.28 -2.54
C ASN A 101 37.56 -56.41 -1.60
N ARG A 102 37.83 -56.46 -0.29
CA ARG A 102 37.07 -55.69 0.73
C ARG A 102 37.91 -54.77 1.61
N ALA A 103 39.21 -54.64 1.35
CA ALA A 103 40.10 -53.69 2.03
C ALA A 103 40.16 -52.31 1.33
N ASP A 104 39.62 -52.19 0.11
CA ASP A 104 39.83 -51.02 -0.75
C ASP A 104 38.55 -50.20 -1.05
N ARG A 105 37.53 -50.25 -0.17
CA ARG A 105 36.35 -49.36 -0.28
C ARG A 105 36.47 -48.07 0.56
N ASN A 106 37.52 -47.95 1.37
CA ASN A 106 37.76 -46.79 2.23
C ASN A 106 39.00 -45.98 1.82
N ALA A 107 39.68 -46.33 0.73
CA ALA A 107 40.65 -45.45 0.07
C ALA A 107 39.88 -44.39 -0.73
N PHE A 108 39.33 -43.40 -0.04
CA PHE A 108 38.93 -42.17 -0.71
C PHE A 108 40.23 -41.46 -1.15
N ASP A 109 40.59 -41.64 -2.42
CA ASP A 109 41.68 -40.93 -3.08
C ASP A 109 41.48 -39.42 -2.91
N GLU A 110 42.40 -38.78 -2.18
CA GLU A 110 42.37 -37.32 -1.97
C GLU A 110 42.56 -36.53 -3.28
N ASP A 111 43.10 -37.19 -4.31
CA ASP A 111 43.36 -36.62 -5.63
C ASP A 111 42.20 -36.82 -6.62
N LYS A 112 41.16 -37.58 -6.27
CA LYS A 112 40.00 -37.78 -7.14
C LYS A 112 39.14 -36.52 -7.13
N VAL A 113 39.16 -35.79 -8.24
CA VAL A 113 38.31 -34.62 -8.45
C VAL A 113 36.86 -35.08 -8.59
N GLU A 114 36.00 -34.68 -7.66
CA GLU A 114 34.56 -34.91 -7.78
C GLU A 114 33.94 -33.90 -8.75
N ASP A 115 33.38 -34.39 -9.86
CA ASP A 115 32.66 -33.57 -10.85
C ASP A 115 31.18 -33.33 -10.48
N ASP A 116 30.69 -33.93 -9.39
CA ASP A 116 29.32 -33.74 -8.92
C ASP A 116 29.24 -32.58 -7.90
N TYR A 117 29.05 -31.37 -8.42
CA TYR A 117 28.74 -30.21 -7.61
C TYR A 117 27.23 -30.08 -7.47
N SER A 118 26.67 -30.56 -6.34
CA SER A 118 25.23 -30.58 -6.11
C SER A 118 24.54 -29.21 -6.20
N PHE A 119 25.28 -28.10 -6.11
CA PHE A 119 24.72 -26.75 -6.29
C PHE A 119 24.64 -26.29 -7.75
N GLU A 120 25.18 -27.06 -8.70
CA GLU A 120 25.09 -26.78 -10.14
C GLU A 120 23.64 -26.61 -10.60
N ARG A 121 22.72 -27.40 -10.06
CA ARG A 121 21.27 -27.30 -10.32
C ARG A 121 20.66 -25.93 -10.01
N PHE A 122 21.33 -25.11 -9.20
CA PHE A 122 20.87 -23.76 -8.85
C PHE A 122 21.45 -22.67 -9.76
N ASN A 123 22.36 -23.01 -10.69
CA ASN A 123 22.93 -22.07 -11.66
C ASN A 123 21.95 -21.81 -12.81
N LYS A 124 20.86 -21.11 -12.50
CA LYS A 124 19.85 -20.71 -13.48
C LYS A 124 20.31 -19.43 -14.18
N LYS A 125 20.70 -19.55 -15.44
CA LYS A 125 21.06 -18.41 -16.27
C LYS A 125 19.80 -17.67 -16.73
N ILE A 126 19.84 -16.34 -16.67
CA ILE A 126 18.77 -15.49 -17.18
C ILE A 126 18.90 -15.45 -18.70
N ASN A 127 17.82 -15.79 -19.41
CA ASN A 127 17.76 -15.62 -20.85
C ASN A 127 17.33 -14.19 -21.16
N ILE A 128 18.23 -13.40 -21.72
CA ILE A 128 17.94 -12.01 -22.10
C ILE A 128 17.34 -11.99 -23.49
N ILE A 129 16.20 -11.34 -23.59
CA ILE A 129 15.45 -11.21 -24.83
C ILE A 129 16.19 -10.28 -25.76
N LYS A 130 16.41 -10.73 -27.00
CA LYS A 130 17.04 -9.95 -28.07
C LYS A 130 15.94 -9.34 -28.95
N TYR A 131 16.10 -8.08 -29.31
CA TYR A 131 15.20 -7.38 -30.23
C TYR A 131 15.89 -7.08 -31.56
N THR A 132 15.10 -6.89 -32.61
CA THR A 132 15.59 -6.51 -33.94
C THR A 132 15.61 -4.99 -34.10
N ASP A 133 16.43 -4.51 -35.03
CA ASP A 133 16.53 -3.09 -35.36
C ASP A 133 15.21 -2.49 -35.85
N GLU A 134 14.45 -3.26 -36.63
CA GLU A 134 13.13 -2.86 -37.12
C GLU A 134 12.13 -2.68 -35.97
N PHE A 135 12.19 -3.55 -34.96
CA PHE A 135 11.35 -3.45 -33.77
C PHE A 135 11.72 -2.21 -32.94
N TYR A 136 13.03 -1.92 -32.85
CA TYR A 136 13.51 -0.74 -32.15
C TYR A 136 12.91 0.55 -32.70
N GLU A 137 12.97 0.73 -34.02
CA GLU A 137 12.49 1.95 -34.68
C GLU A 137 10.95 2.10 -34.54
N LYS A 138 10.20 1.00 -34.57
CA LYS A 138 8.73 1.01 -34.48
C LYS A 138 8.20 1.29 -33.07
N GLU A 139 8.68 0.54 -32.07
CA GLU A 139 8.06 0.49 -30.73
C GLU A 139 8.95 1.08 -29.62
N ILE A 140 10.28 0.98 -29.74
CA ILE A 140 11.20 1.33 -28.64
C ILE A 140 11.65 2.80 -28.70
N LYS A 141 11.86 3.35 -29.89
CA LYS A 141 12.38 4.71 -30.10
C LYS A 141 11.46 5.80 -29.54
N ASN A 142 10.16 5.66 -29.76
CA ASN A 142 9.16 6.63 -29.31
C ASN A 142 8.84 6.52 -27.81
N MET A 143 9.32 5.48 -27.13
CA MET A 143 8.96 5.22 -25.73
C MET A 143 9.61 6.20 -24.76
N ASN A 144 10.89 6.55 -25.00
CA ASN A 144 11.59 7.50 -24.16
C ASN A 144 12.62 8.28 -24.98
N PRO A 145 12.38 9.58 -25.27
CA PRO A 145 13.27 10.38 -26.12
C PRO A 145 14.64 10.62 -25.49
N LYS A 146 14.79 10.34 -24.18
CA LYS A 146 16.08 10.47 -23.48
C LYS A 146 17.06 9.35 -23.79
N TRP A 147 16.62 8.23 -24.37
CA TRP A 147 17.45 7.04 -24.61
C TRP A 147 17.79 6.88 -26.09
N THR A 148 19.06 6.72 -26.39
CA THR A 148 19.50 6.39 -27.75
C THR A 148 19.48 4.88 -27.98
N LYS A 149 19.51 4.48 -29.26
CA LYS A 149 19.61 3.06 -29.64
C LYS A 149 20.91 2.46 -29.13
N GLU A 150 22.02 3.16 -29.35
CA GLU A 150 23.35 2.75 -28.90
C GLU A 150 23.40 2.52 -27.39
N GLU A 151 22.81 3.43 -26.60
CA GLU A 151 22.75 3.31 -25.14
C GLU A 151 21.88 2.11 -24.70
N THR A 152 20.77 1.87 -25.41
CA THR A 152 19.88 0.73 -25.12
C THR A 152 20.57 -0.59 -25.46
N ASP A 153 21.24 -0.69 -26.61
CA ASP A 153 22.00 -1.88 -27.01
C ASP A 153 23.17 -2.15 -26.05
N TYR A 154 23.85 -1.09 -25.61
CA TYR A 154 24.89 -1.17 -24.60
C TYR A 154 24.35 -1.71 -23.27
N LEU A 155 23.21 -1.20 -22.80
CA LEU A 155 22.54 -1.71 -21.61
C LEU A 155 22.23 -3.20 -21.72
N PHE A 156 21.65 -3.66 -22.84
CA PHE A 156 21.30 -5.07 -23.02
C PHE A 156 22.55 -5.97 -23.04
N LYS A 157 23.65 -5.51 -23.66
CA LYS A 157 24.95 -6.23 -23.62
C LYS A 157 25.51 -6.34 -22.21
N LEU A 158 25.44 -5.27 -21.41
CA LEU A 158 25.87 -5.30 -20.02
C LEU A 158 24.98 -6.24 -19.18
N CYS A 159 23.66 -6.18 -19.36
CA CYS A 159 22.76 -7.10 -18.71
C CYS A 159 23.08 -8.56 -19.07
N GLU A 160 23.44 -8.87 -20.32
CA GLU A 160 23.80 -10.23 -20.77
C GLU A 160 25.12 -10.70 -20.14
N LYS A 161 26.08 -9.78 -20.01
CA LYS A 161 27.38 -10.06 -19.40
C LYS A 161 27.30 -10.26 -17.89
N TYR A 162 26.48 -9.48 -17.20
CA TYR A 162 26.37 -9.46 -15.74
C TYR A 162 25.06 -10.07 -15.21
N GLU A 163 24.34 -10.83 -16.03
CA GLU A 163 23.11 -11.53 -15.63
C GLU A 163 22.10 -10.62 -14.90
N CYS A 164 21.89 -9.41 -15.40
CA CYS A 164 21.00 -8.39 -14.83
C CYS A 164 21.28 -8.02 -13.35
N HIS A 165 22.50 -8.19 -12.86
CA HIS A 165 22.91 -7.65 -11.55
C HIS A 165 23.02 -6.12 -11.64
N PHE A 166 21.89 -5.42 -11.54
CA PHE A 166 21.78 -3.98 -11.81
C PHE A 166 22.75 -3.10 -11.00
N VAL A 167 23.15 -3.54 -9.80
CA VAL A 167 24.16 -2.82 -9.01
C VAL A 167 25.52 -2.83 -9.72
N ILE A 168 25.93 -3.98 -10.25
CA ILE A 168 27.18 -4.13 -11.01
C ILE A 168 27.04 -3.44 -12.37
N VAL A 169 25.89 -3.59 -13.03
CA VAL A 169 25.64 -2.93 -14.33
C VAL A 169 25.73 -1.42 -14.20
N HIS A 170 25.21 -0.83 -13.13
CA HIS A 170 25.32 0.60 -12.85
C HIS A 170 26.76 1.02 -12.51
N ASP A 171 27.49 0.22 -11.73
CA ASP A 171 28.88 0.49 -11.35
C ASP A 171 29.83 0.50 -12.56
N VAL A 172 29.61 -0.40 -13.53
CA VAL A 172 30.40 -0.51 -14.77
C VAL A 172 29.79 0.33 -15.91
N TYR A 173 28.71 1.06 -15.66
CA TYR A 173 28.05 1.88 -16.67
C TYR A 173 28.95 3.04 -17.07
N ASP A 174 29.01 3.35 -18.36
CA ASP A 174 29.84 4.44 -18.87
C ASP A 174 29.40 5.79 -18.26
N GLU A 175 30.35 6.51 -17.66
CA GLU A 175 30.14 7.82 -17.01
C GLU A 175 29.58 8.88 -17.96
N LYS A 176 29.74 8.68 -19.28
CA LYS A 176 29.09 9.49 -20.32
C LYS A 176 27.57 9.56 -20.12
N TYR A 177 26.97 8.49 -19.63
CA TYR A 177 25.53 8.38 -19.38
C TYR A 177 25.26 8.44 -17.88
N LYS A 178 25.01 9.64 -17.34
CA LYS A 178 24.60 9.82 -15.95
C LYS A 178 23.17 9.30 -15.76
N ARG A 179 23.03 8.03 -15.39
CA ARG A 179 21.76 7.35 -15.12
C ARG A 179 21.72 6.80 -13.72
N SER A 180 20.57 6.89 -13.08
CA SER A 180 20.29 6.18 -11.82
C SER A 180 20.07 4.69 -12.06
N ILE A 181 20.27 3.86 -11.02
CA ILE A 181 19.98 2.42 -11.05
C ILE A 181 18.53 2.17 -11.48
N GLU A 182 17.62 3.02 -11.03
CA GLU A 182 16.20 2.91 -11.29
C GLU A 182 15.84 3.20 -12.74
N GLU A 183 16.46 4.20 -13.37
CA GLU A 183 16.29 4.49 -14.80
C GLU A 183 16.82 3.35 -15.68
N ILE A 184 17.95 2.76 -15.30
CA ILE A 184 18.53 1.60 -15.98
C ILE A 184 17.56 0.41 -15.92
N LYS A 185 17.01 0.13 -14.74
CA LYS A 185 15.99 -0.91 -14.56
C LYS A 185 14.73 -0.61 -15.38
N ASP A 186 14.23 0.61 -15.29
CA ASP A 186 13.02 1.05 -15.98
C ASP A 186 13.15 0.83 -17.50
N ARG A 187 14.27 1.26 -18.09
CA ARG A 187 14.54 1.03 -19.51
C ARG A 187 14.62 -0.45 -19.86
N PHE A 188 15.33 -1.25 -19.06
CA PHE A 188 15.46 -2.68 -19.33
C PHE A 188 14.11 -3.42 -19.28
N TYR A 189 13.30 -3.19 -18.25
CA TYR A 189 12.02 -3.86 -18.07
C TYR A 189 10.97 -3.38 -19.06
N SER A 190 10.93 -2.08 -19.36
CA SER A 190 10.01 -1.51 -20.35
C SER A 190 10.24 -2.07 -21.75
N VAL A 191 11.50 -2.11 -22.19
CA VAL A 191 11.87 -2.71 -23.48
C VAL A 191 11.59 -4.21 -23.46
N SER A 192 12.03 -4.94 -22.43
CA SER A 192 11.82 -6.39 -22.35
C SER A 192 10.32 -6.76 -22.36
N LYS A 193 9.48 -5.99 -21.69
CA LYS A 193 8.02 -6.15 -21.73
C LYS A 193 7.49 -6.00 -23.16
N LYS A 194 7.88 -4.93 -23.85
CA LYS A 194 7.45 -4.64 -25.22
C LYS A 194 7.87 -5.73 -26.21
N VAL A 195 9.10 -6.23 -26.09
CA VAL A 195 9.57 -7.32 -26.96
C VAL A 195 8.76 -8.59 -26.72
N ILE A 196 8.44 -8.92 -25.47
CA ILE A 196 7.58 -10.08 -25.17
C ILE A 196 6.16 -9.87 -25.72
N GLU A 197 5.58 -8.69 -25.56
CA GLU A 197 4.26 -8.38 -26.09
C GLU A 197 4.19 -8.60 -27.60
N ASP A 198 5.20 -8.12 -28.34
CA ASP A 198 5.30 -8.28 -29.80
C ASP A 198 5.54 -9.73 -30.21
N LEU A 199 6.42 -10.47 -29.51
CA LEU A 199 6.63 -11.90 -29.77
C LEU A 199 5.34 -12.72 -29.61
N TYR A 200 4.50 -12.40 -28.63
CA TYR A 200 3.19 -13.03 -28.49
C TYR A 200 2.21 -12.55 -29.56
N ASP A 201 2.21 -11.27 -29.93
CA ASP A 201 1.32 -10.74 -30.97
C ASP A 201 1.65 -11.31 -32.36
N GLN A 202 2.93 -11.49 -32.69
CA GLN A 202 3.35 -12.18 -33.91
C GLN A 202 2.87 -13.63 -33.92
N LYS A 203 2.98 -14.35 -32.80
CA LYS A 203 2.46 -15.73 -32.66
C LYS A 203 0.94 -15.77 -32.83
N ILE A 204 0.21 -14.83 -32.24
CA ILE A 204 -1.25 -14.73 -32.38
C ILE A 204 -1.63 -14.47 -33.83
N LYS A 205 -0.98 -13.51 -34.51
CA LYS A 205 -1.23 -13.20 -35.93
C LYS A 205 -0.95 -14.39 -36.84
N LEU A 206 0.13 -15.14 -36.59
CA LEU A 206 0.43 -16.36 -37.35
C LEU A 206 -0.62 -17.44 -37.14
N GLU A 207 -1.13 -17.61 -35.93
CA GLU A 207 -2.17 -18.60 -35.64
C GLU A 207 -3.53 -18.18 -36.22
N GLU A 208 -3.86 -16.89 -36.19
CA GLU A 208 -5.04 -16.32 -36.86
C GLU A 208 -4.96 -16.50 -38.39
N ALA A 209 -3.77 -16.31 -38.98
CA ALA A 209 -3.55 -16.46 -40.43
C ALA A 209 -3.69 -17.90 -40.93
N LYS A 210 -3.47 -18.91 -40.08
CA LYS A 210 -3.60 -20.33 -40.45
C LYS A 210 -5.05 -20.76 -40.74
N LYS A 211 -6.07 -19.93 -40.48
CA LYS A 211 -7.51 -20.18 -40.77
C LYS A 211 -8.06 -21.54 -40.27
N VAL A 212 -7.35 -22.25 -39.40
CA VAL A 212 -7.87 -23.40 -38.66
C VAL A 212 -8.65 -22.84 -37.48
N LYS A 213 -9.93 -23.24 -37.33
CA LYS A 213 -10.88 -22.71 -36.34
C LYS A 213 -10.56 -23.10 -34.87
N ASN A 214 -9.30 -23.14 -34.47
CA ASN A 214 -8.93 -23.43 -33.08
C ASN A 214 -8.92 -22.13 -32.27
N SER A 215 -10.12 -21.60 -31.99
CA SER A 215 -10.32 -20.45 -31.09
C SER A 215 -9.65 -20.65 -29.72
N SER A 216 -9.54 -21.91 -29.27
CA SER A 216 -8.88 -22.30 -28.04
C SER A 216 -7.38 -21.99 -27.99
N ASP A 217 -6.64 -22.14 -29.10
CA ASP A 217 -5.19 -21.96 -29.10
C ASP A 217 -4.79 -20.47 -29.11
N ILE A 218 -5.57 -19.63 -29.81
CA ILE A 218 -5.46 -18.17 -29.73
C ILE A 218 -5.76 -17.69 -28.29
N LEU A 219 -6.79 -18.26 -27.65
CA LEU A 219 -7.14 -17.92 -26.27
C LEU A 219 -6.02 -18.30 -25.30
N LYS A 220 -5.41 -19.48 -25.44
CA LYS A 220 -4.25 -19.90 -24.65
C LYS A 220 -3.05 -18.97 -24.85
N LEU A 221 -2.78 -18.51 -26.07
CA LEU A 221 -1.69 -17.56 -26.34
C LEU A 221 -1.94 -16.19 -25.70
N LYS A 222 -3.18 -15.68 -25.76
CA LYS A 222 -3.58 -14.44 -25.08
C LYS A 222 -3.47 -14.56 -23.56
N GLU A 223 -3.89 -15.68 -23.00
CA GLU A 223 -3.76 -15.97 -21.57
C GLU A 223 -2.29 -16.10 -21.15
N ALA A 224 -1.46 -16.78 -21.96
CA ALA A 224 -0.03 -16.91 -21.72
C ALA A 224 0.68 -15.54 -21.75
N LYS A 225 0.33 -14.67 -22.71
CA LYS A 225 0.80 -13.28 -22.76
C LYS A 225 0.46 -12.53 -21.47
N ALA A 226 -0.80 -12.61 -21.02
CA ALA A 226 -1.25 -11.93 -19.82
C ALA A 226 -0.62 -12.47 -18.51
N LYS A 227 -0.29 -13.77 -18.47
CA LYS A 227 0.36 -14.40 -17.31
C LYS A 227 1.89 -14.23 -17.29
N HIS A 228 2.51 -13.82 -18.39
CA HIS A 228 3.96 -13.70 -18.47
C HIS A 228 4.49 -12.71 -17.40
N PRO A 229 5.50 -13.07 -16.58
CA PRO A 229 5.95 -12.23 -15.47
C PRO A 229 6.30 -10.79 -15.86
N LEU A 230 7.00 -10.59 -16.97
CA LEU A 230 7.37 -9.24 -17.48
C LEU A 230 6.18 -8.40 -17.98
N VAL A 231 5.05 -9.04 -18.33
CA VAL A 231 3.84 -8.34 -18.79
C VAL A 231 2.93 -8.07 -17.61
N LYS A 232 2.73 -9.08 -16.74
CA LYS A 232 1.90 -9.01 -15.55
C LYS A 232 2.44 -8.04 -14.50
N PHE A 233 3.75 -8.06 -14.26
CA PHE A 233 4.40 -7.21 -13.28
C PHE A 233 5.21 -6.14 -14.00
N THR A 234 4.67 -4.93 -14.04
CA THR A 234 5.36 -3.77 -14.58
C THR A 234 6.25 -3.15 -13.52
N TYR A 235 7.51 -2.88 -13.89
CA TYR A 235 8.40 -2.11 -13.03
C TYR A 235 7.84 -0.70 -12.85
N ASN A 236 7.84 -0.22 -11.60
CA ASN A 236 7.47 1.15 -11.26
C ASN A 236 8.66 1.79 -10.52
N ILE A 237 9.23 2.83 -11.16
CA ILE A 237 10.36 3.58 -10.64
C ILE A 237 10.04 4.27 -9.31
N GLU A 238 8.88 4.93 -9.21
CA GLU A 238 8.48 5.68 -8.02
C GLU A 238 8.33 4.73 -6.82
N ALA A 239 7.69 3.59 -7.03
CA ALA A 239 7.52 2.57 -6.00
C ALA A 239 8.86 1.98 -5.54
N ASP A 240 9.85 1.77 -6.43
CA ASP A 240 11.19 1.28 -6.01
C ASP A 240 11.93 2.34 -5.19
N ILE A 241 11.81 3.62 -5.56
CA ILE A 241 12.39 4.75 -4.82
C ILE A 241 11.76 4.86 -3.43
N GLU A 242 10.44 4.86 -3.33
CA GLU A 242 9.72 4.92 -2.06
C GLU A 242 10.07 3.74 -1.15
N ARG A 243 10.11 2.52 -1.72
CA ARG A 243 10.52 1.32 -0.99
C ARG A 243 11.94 1.44 -0.44
N LYS A 244 12.90 1.93 -1.24
CA LYS A 244 14.28 2.18 -0.78
C LYS A 244 14.33 3.21 0.33
N ASN A 245 13.58 4.30 0.18
CA ASN A 245 13.49 5.36 1.18
C ASN A 245 12.88 4.86 2.50
N LEU A 246 11.84 4.02 2.44
CA LEU A 246 11.19 3.42 3.61
C LEU A 246 12.14 2.46 4.35
N ILE A 247 12.87 1.64 3.61
CA ILE A 247 13.90 0.76 4.19
C ILE A 247 15.00 1.60 4.84
N HIS A 248 15.51 2.62 4.15
CA HIS A 248 16.54 3.51 4.69
C HIS A 248 16.08 4.19 5.98
N LYS A 249 14.84 4.74 5.98
CA LYS A 249 14.21 5.30 7.18
C LYS A 249 14.21 4.29 8.33
N THR A 250 13.81 3.05 8.07
CA THR A 250 13.79 1.99 9.10
C THR A 250 15.15 1.76 9.75
N TYR A 251 16.25 1.90 9.00
CA TYR A 251 17.61 1.78 9.55
C TYR A 251 18.09 3.03 10.30
N THR A 252 17.64 4.22 9.89
CA THR A 252 18.07 5.50 10.50
C THR A 252 17.23 5.94 11.68
N VAL A 253 15.98 5.47 11.77
CA VAL A 253 15.01 5.91 12.76
C VAL A 253 15.39 5.39 14.15
N SER A 254 15.50 6.30 15.11
CA SER A 254 15.77 5.95 16.51
C SER A 254 14.49 5.44 17.18
N LYS A 255 14.63 4.61 18.23
CA LYS A 255 13.49 4.15 19.04
C LYS A 255 12.66 5.30 19.60
N LYS A 256 13.29 6.44 19.89
CA LYS A 256 12.60 7.65 20.38
C LYS A 256 11.65 8.22 19.33
N ASP A 257 12.07 8.21 18.06
CA ASP A 257 11.29 8.75 16.95
C ASP A 257 10.08 7.84 16.66
N VAL A 258 10.25 6.51 16.76
CA VAL A 258 9.13 5.55 16.65
C VAL A 258 8.08 5.81 17.73
N MET A 259 8.49 5.96 18.99
CA MET A 259 7.54 6.25 20.09
C MET A 259 6.80 7.58 19.88
N LEU A 260 7.50 8.59 19.35
CA LEU A 260 6.90 9.88 19.03
C LEU A 260 5.89 9.76 17.88
N GLU A 261 6.20 8.97 16.84
CA GLU A 261 5.29 8.69 15.73
C GLU A 261 4.03 7.94 16.20
N GLU A 262 4.17 6.95 17.08
CA GLU A 262 3.02 6.26 17.69
C GLU A 262 2.13 7.23 18.49
N MET A 263 2.73 8.09 19.31
CA MET A 263 1.99 9.08 20.10
C MET A 263 1.28 10.11 19.20
N THR A 264 1.93 10.56 18.12
CA THR A 264 1.30 11.48 17.16
C THR A 264 0.17 10.81 16.40
N MET A 265 0.31 9.54 16.00
CA MET A 265 -0.77 8.77 15.35
C MET A 265 -1.97 8.57 16.26
N GLU A 266 -1.78 8.31 17.55
CA GLU A 266 -2.88 8.29 18.51
C GLU A 266 -3.58 9.64 18.64
N ASN A 267 -2.81 10.73 18.67
CA ASN A 267 -3.35 12.07 18.73
C ASN A 267 -4.17 12.41 17.48
N ILE A 268 -3.69 12.04 16.28
CA ILE A 268 -4.43 12.18 15.02
C ILE A 268 -5.77 11.44 15.09
N LYS A 269 -5.78 10.18 15.51
CA LYS A 269 -7.04 9.40 15.68
C LYS A 269 -8.01 10.08 16.65
N LYS A 270 -7.50 10.63 17.76
CA LYS A 270 -8.33 11.39 18.72
C LYS A 270 -8.93 12.64 18.06
N PHE A 271 -8.18 13.36 17.24
CA PHE A 271 -8.69 14.53 16.51
C PHE A 271 -9.70 14.16 15.43
N GLU A 272 -9.46 13.11 14.64
CA GLU A 272 -10.41 12.63 13.64
C GLU A 272 -11.76 12.25 14.25
N ASN A 273 -11.75 11.60 15.42
CA ASN A 273 -12.97 11.26 16.13
C ASN A 273 -13.72 12.51 16.62
N LYS A 274 -13.02 13.54 17.09
CA LYS A 274 -13.64 14.83 17.45
C LYS A 274 -14.27 15.51 16.23
N ILE A 275 -13.57 15.52 15.10
CA ILE A 275 -14.10 16.08 13.85
C ILE A 275 -15.38 15.34 13.42
N LYS A 276 -15.38 14.00 13.47
CA LYS A 276 -16.57 13.19 13.17
C LYS A 276 -17.75 13.52 14.10
N GLN A 277 -17.49 13.73 15.39
CA GLN A 277 -18.53 14.12 16.36
C GLN A 277 -19.10 15.51 16.04
N GLU A 278 -18.26 16.49 15.71
CA GLU A 278 -18.70 17.84 15.33
C GLU A 278 -19.50 17.84 14.02
N LEU A 279 -19.09 17.08 13.02
CA LEU A 279 -19.85 16.90 11.78
C LEU A 279 -21.23 16.27 12.04
N LYS A 280 -21.30 15.29 12.97
CA LYS A 280 -22.58 14.69 13.36
C LYS A 280 -23.49 15.73 14.02
N LYS A 281 -22.99 16.52 14.97
CA LYS A 281 -23.76 17.61 15.62
C LYS A 281 -24.30 18.61 14.59
N ALA A 282 -23.47 19.05 13.64
CA ALA A 282 -23.90 19.97 12.58
C ALA A 282 -25.00 19.35 11.68
N SER A 283 -24.87 18.06 11.34
CA SER A 283 -25.88 17.35 10.55
C SER A 283 -27.21 17.19 11.30
N ASP A 284 -27.16 16.92 12.61
CA ASP A 284 -28.34 16.76 13.45
C ASP A 284 -29.03 18.11 13.68
N MET A 285 -28.26 19.20 13.83
CA MET A 285 -28.81 20.57 13.83
C MET A 285 -29.51 20.92 12.52
N LYS A 286 -28.96 20.51 11.36
CA LYS A 286 -29.61 20.73 10.05
C LYS A 286 -30.92 19.96 9.93
N LYS A 287 -30.97 18.71 10.41
CA LYS A 287 -32.22 17.92 10.47
C LYS A 287 -33.24 18.57 11.38
N LEU A 288 -32.81 19.11 12.53
CA LEU A 288 -33.67 19.78 13.48
C LEU A 288 -34.28 21.06 12.89
N LYS A 289 -33.46 21.89 12.23
CA LYS A 289 -33.94 23.08 11.49
C LYS A 289 -34.94 22.72 10.38
N LYS A 290 -34.73 21.60 9.68
CA LYS A 290 -35.67 21.08 8.68
C LYS A 290 -36.97 20.59 9.33
N LYS A 291 -36.89 19.88 10.46
CA LYS A 291 -38.06 19.35 11.20
C LYS A 291 -39.03 20.47 11.62
N PHE A 292 -38.49 21.64 11.97
CA PHE A 292 -39.30 22.80 12.37
C PHE A 292 -39.56 23.79 11.22
N GLU A 293 -39.20 23.45 9.97
CA GLU A 293 -39.44 24.26 8.76
C GLU A 293 -39.09 25.76 8.98
N LEU A 294 -37.97 26.02 9.64
CA LEU A 294 -37.40 27.36 9.83
C LEU A 294 -36.49 27.72 8.65
N THR A 295 -36.99 27.56 7.43
CA THR A 295 -36.42 28.24 6.27
C THR A 295 -36.97 29.64 6.26
N THR A 296 -36.08 30.62 6.23
CA THR A 296 -36.33 32.07 6.32
C THR A 296 -37.13 32.66 5.15
N GLU A 297 -37.67 31.83 4.25
CA GLU A 297 -38.22 32.25 2.96
C GLU A 297 -39.76 32.14 2.84
N GLU A 298 -40.49 31.76 3.89
CA GLU A 298 -41.96 31.68 3.83
C GLU A 298 -42.70 32.97 4.25
N ILE A 299 -42.00 34.09 4.46
CA ILE A 299 -42.66 35.39 4.54
C ILE A 299 -42.74 35.88 3.10
N ILE A 300 -43.94 35.78 2.51
CA ILE A 300 -44.26 36.41 1.23
C ILE A 300 -43.70 37.84 1.28
N PRO A 301 -42.75 38.22 0.40
CA PRO A 301 -42.24 39.58 0.39
C PRO A 301 -43.43 40.52 0.21
N ILE A 302 -43.61 41.44 1.15
CA ILE A 302 -44.64 42.48 1.08
C ILE A 302 -44.26 43.38 -0.10
N ASN A 303 -44.68 43.01 -1.30
CA ASN A 303 -44.66 43.94 -2.42
C ASN A 303 -45.85 44.87 -2.19
N LYS A 304 -45.56 46.14 -1.92
CA LYS A 304 -46.57 47.20 -1.99
C LYS A 304 -47.34 47.03 -3.30
N LEU A 305 -48.66 47.16 -3.22
CA LEU A 305 -49.51 47.16 -4.40
C LEU A 305 -48.93 48.21 -5.38
N PRO A 306 -48.66 47.86 -6.65
CA PRO A 306 -48.17 48.83 -7.61
C PRO A 306 -49.18 49.99 -7.69
N GLU A 307 -48.71 51.23 -7.51
CA GLU A 307 -49.50 52.42 -7.81
C GLU A 307 -49.91 52.41 -9.29
N ASP A 308 -51.13 52.87 -9.54
CA ASP A 308 -51.94 52.67 -10.73
C ASP A 308 -51.25 52.94 -12.08
N ASP A 309 -51.31 51.96 -12.98
CA ASP A 309 -51.41 52.25 -14.42
C ASP A 309 -52.90 52.42 -14.74
N LYS A 310 -53.37 53.67 -14.78
CA LYS A 310 -54.71 54.06 -15.19
C LYS A 310 -54.93 53.74 -16.67
N GLU A 311 -55.37 52.52 -16.98
CA GLU A 311 -56.05 52.24 -18.24
C GLU A 311 -57.49 51.81 -17.95
N GLU A 312 -58.43 52.73 -18.25
CA GLU A 312 -59.87 52.52 -18.19
C GLU A 312 -60.27 51.26 -18.98
N LYS A 313 -60.59 50.18 -18.27
CA LYS A 313 -61.23 48.99 -18.85
C LYS A 313 -62.51 48.70 -18.09
N ASN A 314 -63.64 49.02 -18.72
CA ASN A 314 -65.01 48.91 -18.17
C ASN A 314 -65.52 47.46 -17.97
N ILE A 315 -64.64 46.45 -17.93
CA ILE A 315 -64.99 45.08 -17.56
C ILE A 315 -63.88 44.53 -16.67
N TYR A 316 -64.14 44.51 -15.37
CA TYR A 316 -63.20 44.06 -14.34
C TYR A 316 -63.39 42.56 -14.11
N SER A 317 -62.42 41.74 -14.52
CA SER A 317 -62.41 40.31 -14.18
C SER A 317 -61.76 40.12 -12.80
N ALA A 318 -62.45 39.49 -11.87
CA ALA A 318 -61.90 39.12 -10.56
C ALA A 318 -60.55 38.37 -10.68
N ARG A 319 -60.39 37.58 -11.76
CA ARG A 319 -59.16 36.84 -12.09
C ARG A 319 -57.95 37.75 -12.35
N TYR A 320 -58.17 38.92 -12.95
CA TYR A 320 -57.12 39.91 -13.24
C TYR A 320 -56.55 40.52 -11.94
N PHE A 321 -57.42 40.85 -10.98
CA PHE A 321 -56.99 41.35 -9.67
C PHE A 321 -56.28 40.27 -8.84
N PHE A 322 -56.80 39.04 -8.79
CA PHE A 322 -56.16 37.96 -8.04
C PHE A 322 -54.77 37.58 -8.55
N GLN A 323 -54.52 37.73 -9.87
CA GLN A 323 -53.21 37.47 -10.46
C GLN A 323 -52.16 38.55 -10.11
N LYS A 324 -52.57 39.80 -9.84
CA LYS A 324 -51.67 40.88 -9.41
C LYS A 324 -51.20 40.75 -7.95
N LEU A 325 -51.96 40.05 -7.09
CA LEU A 325 -51.68 39.97 -5.64
C LEU A 325 -50.52 39.02 -5.27
N LYS A 326 -49.91 38.31 -6.24
CA LYS A 326 -48.76 37.39 -6.05
C LYS A 326 -48.93 36.37 -4.89
N ILE A 327 -50.16 36.05 -4.49
CA ILE A 327 -50.45 34.97 -3.55
C ILE A 327 -50.28 33.64 -4.30
N ASP A 328 -49.58 32.69 -3.71
CA ASP A 328 -49.44 31.35 -4.28
C ASP A 328 -50.81 30.64 -4.35
N ILE A 329 -51.08 30.02 -5.50
CA ILE A 329 -52.37 29.42 -5.87
C ILE A 329 -52.80 28.35 -4.85
N SER A 330 -51.83 27.69 -4.22
CA SER A 330 -52.05 26.67 -3.19
C SER A 330 -52.74 27.17 -1.91
N TYR A 331 -52.73 28.49 -1.66
CA TYR A 331 -53.35 29.10 -0.48
C TYR A 331 -54.79 29.56 -0.72
N PHE A 332 -55.25 29.63 -1.96
CA PHE A 332 -56.58 30.17 -2.27
C PHE A 332 -57.71 29.37 -1.64
N ASP A 333 -57.68 28.04 -1.72
CA ASP A 333 -58.72 27.20 -1.12
C ASP A 333 -58.80 27.34 0.40
N LYS A 334 -57.64 27.53 1.05
CA LYS A 334 -57.57 27.72 2.51
C LYS A 334 -58.10 29.08 2.94
N VAL A 335 -57.78 30.13 2.16
CA VAL A 335 -58.32 31.47 2.38
C VAL A 335 -59.82 31.48 2.15
N ASP A 336 -60.31 30.83 1.09
CA ASP A 336 -61.74 30.69 0.79
C ASP A 336 -62.49 29.92 1.89
N THR A 337 -61.90 28.84 2.40
CA THR A 337 -62.48 28.10 3.53
C THR A 337 -62.53 28.96 4.78
N TYR A 338 -61.43 29.66 5.12
CA TYR A 338 -61.38 30.55 6.28
C TYR A 338 -62.40 31.68 6.18
N LEU A 339 -62.54 32.32 5.02
CA LEU A 339 -63.52 33.38 4.82
C LEU A 339 -64.95 32.86 4.99
N LYS A 340 -65.25 31.68 4.43
CA LYS A 340 -66.55 31.03 4.58
C LYS A 340 -66.87 30.64 6.02
N ASP A 341 -65.88 30.13 6.76
CA ASP A 341 -66.03 29.78 8.17
C ASP A 341 -66.28 31.01 9.07
N ASN A 342 -65.87 32.20 8.61
CA ASN A 342 -66.15 33.48 9.26
C ASN A 342 -67.36 34.21 8.65
N GLU A 343 -68.21 33.51 7.91
CA GLU A 343 -69.45 34.03 7.30
C GLU A 343 -69.23 35.17 6.28
N ILE A 344 -68.04 35.23 5.66
CA ILE A 344 -67.72 36.18 4.59
C ILE A 344 -67.91 35.48 3.24
N ASP A 345 -69.06 35.73 2.62
CA ASP A 345 -69.38 35.21 1.29
C ASP A 345 -68.61 35.92 0.17
N LYS A 346 -68.42 35.21 -0.94
CA LYS A 346 -67.81 35.77 -2.15
C LYS A 346 -68.69 36.90 -2.69
N PRO A 347 -68.11 38.05 -3.09
CA PRO A 347 -68.89 39.13 -3.67
C PRO A 347 -69.72 38.67 -4.86
N THR A 348 -71.01 39.01 -4.86
CA THR A 348 -71.95 38.70 -5.95
C THR A 348 -71.83 39.70 -7.11
N ILE A 349 -71.39 40.93 -6.81
CA ILE A 349 -71.19 42.01 -7.79
C ILE A 349 -69.72 42.44 -7.73
N TYR A 350 -69.04 42.35 -8.88
CA TYR A 350 -67.62 42.66 -9.02
C TYR A 350 -67.43 44.08 -9.56
N THR A 351 -67.63 45.09 -8.72
CA THR A 351 -67.19 46.47 -9.02
C THR A 351 -65.71 46.64 -8.66
N GLU A 352 -65.04 47.66 -9.21
CA GLU A 352 -63.61 47.91 -8.98
C GLU A 352 -63.25 47.99 -7.49
N ASN A 353 -63.98 48.81 -6.74
CA ASN A 353 -63.76 48.98 -5.30
C ASN A 353 -63.99 47.69 -4.51
N ILE A 354 -65.02 46.92 -4.86
CA ILE A 354 -65.33 45.66 -4.19
C ILE A 354 -64.25 44.61 -4.48
N CYS A 355 -63.78 44.52 -5.72
CA CYS A 355 -62.69 43.61 -6.09
C CYS A 355 -61.38 43.97 -5.40
N PHE A 356 -61.07 45.26 -5.31
CA PHE A 356 -59.87 45.76 -4.64
C PHE A 356 -59.88 45.43 -3.14
N LEU A 357 -60.95 45.80 -2.44
CA LEU A 357 -61.07 45.55 -0.99
C LEU A 357 -61.11 44.05 -0.68
N TYR A 358 -61.82 43.25 -1.46
CA TYR A 358 -61.86 41.80 -1.29
C TYR A 358 -60.49 41.15 -1.60
N GLY A 359 -59.74 41.70 -2.56
CA GLY A 359 -58.36 41.30 -2.84
C GLY A 359 -57.42 41.54 -1.66
N ILE A 360 -57.49 42.73 -1.05
CA ILE A 360 -56.70 43.09 0.14
C ILE A 360 -57.07 42.19 1.33
N LEU A 361 -58.37 41.96 1.55
CA LEU A 361 -58.83 41.06 2.61
C LEU A 361 -58.25 39.64 2.45
N ARG A 362 -58.24 39.11 1.22
CA ARG A 362 -57.61 37.80 0.95
C ARG A 362 -56.11 37.78 1.20
N THR A 363 -55.38 38.85 0.84
CA THR A 363 -53.95 38.95 1.15
C THR A 363 -53.70 38.95 2.65
N ASP A 364 -54.46 39.74 3.40
CA ASP A 364 -54.30 39.85 4.86
C ASP A 364 -54.64 38.54 5.56
N VAL A 365 -55.71 37.86 5.15
CA VAL A 365 -56.07 36.53 5.65
C VAL A 365 -54.99 35.49 5.32
N ALA A 366 -54.41 35.51 4.12
CA ALA A 366 -53.31 34.62 3.77
C ALA A 366 -52.07 34.85 4.65
N ILE A 367 -51.73 36.12 4.93
CA ILE A 367 -50.64 36.48 5.83
C ILE A 367 -50.91 35.97 7.25
N LEU A 368 -52.12 36.19 7.77
CA LEU A 368 -52.51 35.74 9.11
C LEU A 368 -52.45 34.22 9.25
N LEU A 369 -52.89 33.47 8.24
CA LEU A 369 -52.80 32.00 8.24
C LEU A 369 -51.34 31.51 8.27
N ASN A 370 -50.45 32.16 7.51
CA ASN A 370 -49.02 31.85 7.52
C ASN A 370 -48.37 32.18 8.88
N LEU A 371 -48.69 33.35 9.45
CA LEU A 371 -48.21 33.74 10.77
C LEU A 371 -48.71 32.78 11.86
N ARG A 372 -49.99 32.39 11.82
CA ARG A 372 -50.56 31.39 12.75
C ARG A 372 -49.82 30.07 12.67
N LYS A 373 -49.61 29.54 11.45
CA LYS A 373 -48.85 28.29 11.23
C LYS A 373 -47.42 28.41 11.76
N LYS A 374 -46.77 29.57 11.58
CA LYS A 374 -45.42 29.81 12.11
C LYS A 374 -45.38 29.83 13.63
N ILE A 375 -46.32 30.51 14.28
CA ILE A 375 -46.44 30.57 15.73
C ILE A 375 -46.67 29.17 16.30
N GLU A 376 -47.49 28.35 15.67
CA GLU A 376 -47.74 26.98 16.09
C GLU A 376 -46.48 26.10 16.02
N LYS A 377 -45.70 26.21 14.93
CA LYS A 377 -44.39 25.55 14.81
C LYS A 377 -43.39 26.01 15.88
N LEU A 378 -43.31 27.32 16.14
CA LEU A 378 -42.43 27.87 17.20
C LEU A 378 -42.84 27.40 18.60
N LYS A 379 -44.15 27.25 18.86
CA LYS A 379 -44.65 26.65 20.10
C LYS A 379 -44.19 25.19 20.23
N GLN A 380 -44.29 24.40 19.16
CA GLN A 380 -43.82 23.01 19.15
C GLN A 380 -42.30 22.93 19.37
N GLU A 381 -41.51 23.82 18.76
CA GLU A 381 -40.07 23.91 19.00
C GLU A 381 -39.75 24.23 20.46
N ARG A 382 -40.46 25.20 21.05
CA ARG A 382 -40.27 25.56 22.46
C ARG A 382 -40.55 24.39 23.39
N GLU A 383 -41.64 23.66 23.18
CA GLU A 383 -41.97 22.49 24.00
C GLU A 383 -40.97 21.35 23.81
N PHE A 384 -40.46 21.15 22.59
CA PHE A 384 -39.37 20.20 22.34
C PHE A 384 -38.11 20.55 23.14
N TRP A 385 -37.66 21.80 23.11
CA TRP A 385 -36.47 22.22 23.86
C TRP A 385 -36.66 22.16 25.36
N LYS A 386 -37.87 22.48 25.87
CA LYS A 386 -38.19 22.29 27.29
C LYS A 386 -38.08 20.82 27.70
N SER A 387 -38.64 19.90 26.91
CA SER A 387 -38.54 18.46 27.17
C SER A 387 -37.08 17.99 27.18
N GLN A 388 -36.29 18.46 26.20
CA GLN A 388 -34.86 18.14 26.13
C GLN A 388 -34.10 18.68 27.35
N LEU A 389 -34.40 19.90 27.80
CA LEU A 389 -33.80 20.50 28.99
C LEU A 389 -34.11 19.65 30.24
N MET A 390 -35.38 19.28 30.44
CA MET A 390 -35.79 18.43 31.56
C MET A 390 -35.04 17.08 31.56
N SER A 391 -34.90 16.44 30.40
CA SER A 391 -34.14 15.19 30.30
C SER A 391 -32.65 15.34 30.67
N LEU A 392 -32.04 16.47 30.29
CA LEU A 392 -30.64 16.76 30.61
C LEU A 392 -30.45 17.07 32.09
N GLU A 393 -31.39 17.79 32.71
CA GLU A 393 -31.40 18.05 34.14
C GLU A 393 -31.54 16.76 34.95
N GLU A 394 -32.40 15.83 34.52
CA GLU A 394 -32.51 14.50 35.11
C GLU A 394 -31.23 13.67 34.98
N GLU A 395 -30.57 13.71 33.83
CA GLU A 395 -29.28 13.04 33.63
C GLU A 395 -28.17 13.63 34.51
N GLN A 396 -28.14 14.95 34.68
CA GLN A 396 -27.19 15.63 35.57
C GLN A 396 -27.45 15.26 37.03
N LEU A 397 -28.72 15.20 37.46
CA LEU A 397 -29.09 14.77 38.80
C LEU A 397 -28.68 13.31 39.05
N LYS A 398 -28.89 12.42 38.07
CA LYS A 398 -28.45 11.01 38.13
C LYS A 398 -26.92 10.88 38.19
N LYS A 399 -26.17 11.77 37.53
CA LYS A 399 -24.70 11.79 37.62
C LYS A 399 -24.22 12.30 38.98
N LYS A 400 -24.86 13.34 39.53
CA LYS A 400 -24.56 13.84 40.88
C LYS A 400 -24.88 12.82 41.98
N ASN A 401 -25.93 12.01 41.82
CA ASN A 401 -26.30 10.97 42.78
C ASN A 401 -25.44 9.69 42.65
N LYS A 402 -24.62 9.57 41.60
CA LYS A 402 -23.70 8.44 41.37
C LYS A 402 -22.24 8.75 41.71
N ALA A 403 -21.90 10.03 41.85
CA ALA A 403 -20.62 10.49 42.41
C ALA A 403 -20.79 10.64 43.93
#